data_AF-A0A9D7WKK6-F1
#
_entry.id   AF-A0A9D7WKK6-F1
#
_cell.length_a   1.000
_cell.length_b   1.000
_cell.length_c   1.000
_cell.angle_alpha   90.00
_cell.angle_beta   90.00
_cell.angle_gamma   90.00
#
_symmetry.space_group_name_H-M   'P 1'
#
loop_
_entity.id
_entity.type
_entity.pdbx_description
1 polymer ?
#
loop_
_entity_poly.entity_id
_entity_poly.type
_entity_poly.pdbx_seq_one_letter_code
_entity_poly.pdbx_strand_id
1 'polypeptide(L)'
;MPKKKRREVLETLTLDQLIFLKKHWGFWARPDQLPPEGDWLIWLLLGGRGAGKTRAGAEWVRSKVEGPTPLQKGKYRHIALVSETILSVREVMIEGPSGLRAIAPEETRPTYIASRQLLVWPNGAQAQIFSAEKPDGLRGPQFDLAWCDELAKWRYDKQCWDMLQFALRLGRKPQQVVTTTPRPTALLKTIMNNPRCHMTRSSTHANMAHLAPGFVEELMHAYEGSRLGRQEIDAEIVEEAVSVVMILKRKKFHWVKPVRTIELTLSESQNR
;
A
#
# COMPACT_ATOMS: atom_id res chain seq x y z
N MET A 1 -6.19 24.07 -16.41
CA MET A 1 -6.58 25.48 -16.59
C MET A 1 -5.40 26.40 -16.29
N PRO A 2 -5.16 27.45 -17.10
CA PRO A 2 -4.19 28.51 -16.81
C PRO A 2 -4.49 29.27 -15.51
N LYS A 3 -3.46 29.78 -14.81
CA LYS A 3 -3.60 30.44 -13.48
C LYS A 3 -4.62 31.58 -13.46
N LYS A 4 -4.61 32.46 -14.48
CA LYS A 4 -5.53 33.60 -14.59
C LYS A 4 -7.00 33.16 -14.69
N LYS A 5 -7.28 32.17 -15.53
CA LYS A 5 -8.62 31.62 -15.74
C LYS A 5 -9.16 30.86 -14.51
N ARG A 6 -8.27 30.24 -13.72
CA ARG A 6 -8.64 29.64 -12.43
C ARG A 6 -9.06 30.71 -11.42
N ARG A 7 -8.32 31.81 -11.36
CA ARG A 7 -8.61 32.93 -10.45
C ARG A 7 -9.95 33.58 -10.80
N GLU A 8 -10.22 33.85 -12.07
CA GLU A 8 -11.50 34.39 -12.54
C GLU A 8 -12.68 33.49 -12.14
N VAL A 9 -12.54 32.16 -12.28
CA VAL A 9 -13.58 31.22 -11.84
C VAL A 9 -13.73 31.21 -10.32
N LEU A 10 -12.63 31.21 -9.56
CA LEU A 10 -12.69 31.24 -8.09
C LEU A 10 -13.32 32.54 -7.55
N GLU A 11 -13.09 33.68 -8.22
CA GLU A 11 -13.68 34.98 -7.87
C GLU A 11 -15.20 35.04 -8.10
N THR A 12 -15.76 34.14 -8.93
CA THR A 12 -17.21 34.02 -9.14
C THR A 12 -17.94 33.15 -8.11
N LEU A 13 -17.20 32.44 -7.26
CA LEU A 13 -17.78 31.54 -6.26
C LEU A 13 -18.14 32.29 -4.98
N THR A 14 -19.26 31.92 -4.36
CA THR A 14 -19.61 32.39 -3.02
C THR A 14 -18.63 31.86 -1.97
N LEU A 15 -18.60 32.48 -0.79
CA LEU A 15 -17.77 32.00 0.32
C LEU A 15 -18.07 30.53 0.66
N ASP A 16 -19.35 30.14 0.67
CA ASP A 16 -19.76 28.76 0.93
C ASP A 16 -19.27 27.80 -0.16
N GLN A 17 -19.34 28.20 -1.43
CA GLN A 17 -18.82 27.42 -2.54
C GLN A 17 -17.29 27.29 -2.47
N LEU A 18 -16.58 28.33 -2.04
CA LEU A 18 -15.13 28.28 -1.83
C LEU A 18 -14.75 27.36 -0.66
N ILE A 19 -15.50 27.42 0.45
CA ILE A 19 -15.31 26.53 1.60
C ILE A 19 -15.57 25.08 1.19
N PHE A 20 -16.64 24.82 0.43
CA PHE A 20 -16.95 23.51 -0.11
C PHE A 20 -15.83 23.03 -1.03
N LEU A 21 -15.44 23.84 -2.03
CA LEU A 21 -14.42 23.49 -3.01
C LEU A 21 -13.08 23.20 -2.35
N LYS A 22 -12.67 23.99 -1.34
CA LYS A 22 -11.45 23.77 -0.56
C LYS A 22 -11.42 22.40 0.13
N LYS A 23 -12.59 21.86 0.51
CA LYS A 23 -12.75 20.55 1.15
C LYS A 23 -13.09 19.42 0.16
N HIS A 24 -13.39 19.74 -1.10
CA HIS A 24 -13.87 18.77 -2.07
C HIS A 24 -12.72 17.98 -2.71
N TRP A 25 -12.51 16.75 -2.25
CA TRP A 25 -11.42 15.89 -2.73
C TRP A 25 -11.45 15.68 -4.23
N GLY A 26 -12.61 15.48 -4.85
CA GLY A 26 -12.72 15.26 -6.30
C GLY A 26 -12.16 16.40 -7.17
N PHE A 27 -12.03 17.61 -6.62
CA PHE A 27 -11.43 18.75 -7.31
C PHE A 27 -9.90 18.81 -7.16
N TRP A 28 -9.37 18.37 -6.02
CA TRP A 28 -7.94 18.46 -5.69
C TRP A 28 -7.17 17.17 -5.95
N ALA A 29 -7.86 16.03 -5.95
CA ALA A 29 -7.28 14.72 -6.19
C ALA A 29 -6.69 14.65 -7.59
N ARG A 30 -5.52 14.03 -7.68
CA ARG A 30 -4.99 13.62 -8.97
C ARG A 30 -5.73 12.38 -9.49
N PRO A 31 -5.71 12.11 -10.80
CA PRO A 31 -6.35 10.91 -11.36
C PRO A 31 -5.85 9.60 -10.72
N ASP A 32 -4.57 9.52 -10.36
CA ASP A 32 -3.95 8.36 -9.69
C ASP A 32 -4.32 8.22 -8.20
N GLN A 33 -5.11 9.16 -7.66
CA GLN A 33 -5.63 9.15 -6.28
C GLN A 33 -7.15 8.95 -6.23
N LEU A 34 -7.79 8.78 -7.39
CA LEU A 34 -9.23 8.53 -7.51
C LEU A 34 -9.50 7.04 -7.74
N PRO A 35 -10.63 6.52 -7.22
CA PRO A 35 -10.99 5.13 -7.46
C PRO A 35 -11.21 4.89 -8.96
N PRO A 36 -10.84 3.70 -9.46
CA PRO A 36 -11.02 3.38 -10.86
C PRO A 36 -12.49 3.24 -11.22
N GLU A 37 -12.81 3.51 -12.48
CA GLU A 37 -14.12 3.26 -13.04
C GLU A 37 -14.34 1.75 -13.27
N GLY A 38 -15.60 1.37 -13.53
CA GLY A 38 -15.94 0.02 -13.93
C GLY A 38 -16.05 -1.00 -12.78
N ASP A 39 -15.91 -2.27 -13.13
CA ASP A 39 -16.30 -3.39 -12.30
C ASP A 39 -15.11 -4.11 -11.64
N TRP A 40 -14.72 -3.63 -10.46
CA TRP A 40 -13.60 -4.18 -9.68
C TRP A 40 -13.99 -4.52 -8.24
N LEU A 41 -13.19 -5.37 -7.59
CA LEU A 41 -13.31 -5.75 -6.17
C LEU A 41 -12.15 -5.24 -5.33
N ILE A 42 -10.95 -5.17 -5.92
CA ILE A 42 -9.74 -4.70 -5.25
C ILE A 42 -9.24 -3.48 -5.99
N TRP A 43 -8.97 -2.41 -5.26
CA TRP A 43 -8.19 -1.28 -5.76
C TRP A 43 -6.83 -1.28 -5.07
N LEU A 44 -5.77 -1.58 -5.81
CA LEU A 44 -4.40 -1.62 -5.31
C LEU A 44 -3.68 -0.31 -5.67
N LEU A 45 -3.44 0.55 -4.69
CA LEU A 45 -2.63 1.75 -4.83
C LEU A 45 -1.20 1.45 -4.41
N LEU A 46 -0.34 1.29 -5.41
CA LEU A 46 1.10 1.31 -5.22
C LEU A 46 1.58 2.76 -5.25
N GLY A 47 2.46 3.13 -4.34
CA GLY A 47 3.01 4.47 -4.41
C GLY A 47 4.25 4.68 -3.55
N GLY A 48 5.02 5.70 -3.90
CA GLY A 48 6.19 6.14 -3.15
C GLY A 48 5.81 6.81 -1.83
N ARG A 49 6.81 7.13 -1.03
CA ARG A 49 6.68 7.91 0.19
C ARG A 49 6.19 9.30 -0.14
N GLY A 50 5.13 9.75 0.53
CA GLY A 50 4.53 11.05 0.25
C GLY A 50 3.74 11.10 -1.06
N ALA A 51 3.48 9.99 -1.77
CA ALA A 51 2.64 10.01 -2.98
C ALA A 51 1.14 10.32 -2.71
N GLY A 52 0.71 10.28 -1.44
CA GLY A 52 -0.67 10.58 -1.03
C GLY A 52 -1.61 9.36 -0.98
N LYS A 53 -1.06 8.14 -0.96
CA LYS A 53 -1.84 6.89 -0.88
C LYS A 53 -2.81 6.86 0.31
N THR A 54 -2.34 7.26 1.49
CA THR A 54 -3.14 7.24 2.72
C THR A 54 -4.33 8.18 2.61
N ARG A 55 -4.14 9.39 2.05
CA ARG A 55 -5.24 10.33 1.80
C ARG A 55 -6.24 9.76 0.80
N ALA A 56 -5.76 9.15 -0.30
CA ALA A 56 -6.63 8.52 -1.30
C ALA A 56 -7.47 7.37 -0.70
N GLY A 57 -6.87 6.50 0.11
CA GLY A 57 -7.58 5.43 0.82
C GLY A 57 -8.64 5.95 1.77
N ALA A 58 -8.32 6.97 2.57
CA ALA A 58 -9.26 7.59 3.51
C ALA A 58 -10.44 8.26 2.80
N GLU A 59 -10.17 9.04 1.74
CA GLU A 59 -11.21 9.70 0.95
C GLU A 59 -12.10 8.69 0.21
N TRP A 60 -11.52 7.57 -0.23
CA TRP A 60 -12.29 6.49 -0.80
C TRP A 60 -13.25 5.87 0.22
N VAL A 61 -12.77 5.53 1.42
CA VAL A 61 -13.65 5.02 2.49
C VAL A 61 -14.77 6.03 2.77
N ARG A 62 -14.45 7.33 2.91
CA ARG A 62 -15.47 8.38 3.10
C ARG A 62 -16.49 8.41 1.98
N SER A 63 -16.06 8.40 0.72
CA SER A 63 -16.96 8.41 -0.45
C SER A 63 -17.91 7.21 -0.51
N LYS A 64 -17.57 6.10 0.15
CA LYS A 64 -18.36 4.86 0.19
C LYS A 64 -19.37 4.85 1.32
N VAL A 65 -19.07 5.51 2.44
CA VAL A 65 -19.87 5.48 3.67
C VAL A 65 -20.71 6.73 3.87
N GLU A 66 -20.28 7.89 3.36
CA GLU A 66 -21.01 9.15 3.43
C GLU A 66 -22.06 9.24 2.30
N GLY A 67 -23.23 9.81 2.61
CA GLY A 67 -24.28 10.12 1.63
C GLY A 67 -24.31 11.61 1.25
N PRO A 68 -25.32 12.04 0.47
CA PRO A 68 -25.48 13.46 0.09
C PRO A 68 -25.58 14.44 1.27
N THR A 69 -26.03 13.97 2.43
CA THR A 69 -26.06 14.75 3.68
C THR A 69 -25.35 14.00 4.81
N PRO A 70 -24.92 14.69 5.88
CA PRO A 70 -24.16 14.06 6.96
C PRO A 70 -24.84 12.86 7.65
N LEU A 71 -26.17 12.85 7.70
CA LEU A 71 -26.95 11.78 8.31
C LEU A 71 -27.43 10.74 7.30
N GLN A 72 -27.34 11.01 6.00
CA GLN A 72 -27.70 10.03 4.98
C GLN A 72 -26.62 8.94 4.88
N LYS A 73 -27.11 7.70 4.76
CA LYS A 73 -26.25 6.53 4.62
C LYS A 73 -25.62 6.51 3.22
N GLY A 74 -24.33 6.21 3.17
CA GLY A 74 -23.65 5.83 1.93
C GLY A 74 -24.01 4.41 1.51
N LYS A 75 -23.26 3.90 0.54
CA LYS A 75 -23.46 2.57 -0.04
C LYS A 75 -22.96 1.43 0.87
N TYR A 76 -21.99 1.72 1.72
CA TYR A 76 -21.31 0.76 2.61
C TYR A 76 -21.44 1.18 4.07
N ARG A 77 -21.47 0.22 4.99
CA ARG A 77 -21.73 0.48 6.41
C ARG A 77 -20.79 -0.24 7.37
N HIS A 78 -20.21 -1.37 6.99
CA HIS A 78 -19.41 -2.22 7.87
C HIS A 78 -18.01 -2.37 7.31
N ILE A 79 -17.08 -1.60 7.87
CA ILE A 79 -15.74 -1.42 7.33
C ILE A 79 -14.71 -2.15 8.20
N ALA A 80 -13.76 -2.84 7.59
CA ALA A 80 -12.53 -3.28 8.25
C ALA A 80 -11.39 -2.30 7.93
N LEU A 81 -10.75 -1.73 8.95
CA LEU A 81 -9.48 -1.02 8.82
C LEU A 81 -8.36 -1.94 9.28
N VAL A 82 -7.47 -2.31 8.38
CA VAL A 82 -6.41 -3.28 8.65
C VAL A 82 -5.07 -2.63 8.33
N SER A 83 -4.14 -2.66 9.26
CA SER A 83 -2.74 -2.28 9.06
C SER A 83 -1.84 -3.27 9.78
N GLU A 84 -0.52 -3.10 9.67
CA GLU A 84 0.48 -3.85 10.43
C GLU A 84 0.08 -4.00 11.91
N THR A 85 -0.12 -2.89 12.63
CA THR A 85 -0.50 -2.87 14.05
C THR A 85 -1.79 -2.06 14.29
N ILE A 86 -2.46 -2.30 15.43
CA ILE A 86 -3.61 -1.48 15.88
C ILE A 86 -3.20 -0.01 16.06
N LEU A 87 -1.96 0.23 16.53
CA LEU A 87 -1.42 1.57 16.68
C LEU A 87 -1.28 2.26 15.32
N SER A 88 -0.80 1.54 14.29
CA SER A 88 -0.72 2.07 12.93
C SER A 88 -2.10 2.48 12.40
N VAL A 89 -3.13 1.66 12.61
CA VAL A 89 -4.51 2.04 12.21
C VAL A 89 -4.95 3.32 12.93
N ARG A 90 -4.74 3.41 14.25
CA ARG A 90 -5.13 4.58 15.04
C ARG A 90 -4.39 5.84 14.59
N GLU A 91 -3.06 5.81 14.59
CA GLU A 91 -2.21 7.00 14.41
C GLU A 91 -2.11 7.43 12.95
N VAL A 92 -2.29 6.52 11.98
CA VAL A 92 -2.16 6.84 10.56
C VAL A 92 -3.52 6.93 9.87
N MET A 93 -4.37 5.90 10.01
CA MET A 93 -5.61 5.79 9.25
C MET A 93 -6.77 6.58 9.88
N ILE A 94 -6.78 6.78 11.20
CA ILE A 94 -7.88 7.45 11.92
C ILE A 94 -7.50 8.88 12.30
N GLU A 95 -6.51 9.05 13.18
CA GLU A 95 -6.14 10.33 13.80
C GLU A 95 -5.02 11.06 13.03
N GLY A 96 -4.33 10.37 12.13
CA GLY A 96 -3.23 10.96 11.36
C GLY A 96 -3.68 12.12 10.46
N PRO A 97 -2.74 12.95 9.96
CA PRO A 97 -3.09 14.13 9.14
C PRO A 97 -3.88 13.83 7.86
N SER A 98 -3.74 12.61 7.34
CA SER A 98 -4.53 12.09 6.19
C SER A 98 -5.59 11.08 6.61
N GLY A 99 -5.76 10.85 7.91
CA GLY A 99 -6.69 9.88 8.49
C GLY A 99 -8.13 10.36 8.50
N LEU A 100 -9.06 9.42 8.61
CA LEU A 100 -10.50 9.62 8.41
C LEU A 100 -11.09 10.78 9.23
N ARG A 101 -10.59 11.04 10.44
CA ARG A 101 -11.11 12.13 11.29
C ARG A 101 -10.56 13.50 10.90
N ALA A 102 -9.30 13.57 10.50
CA ALA A 102 -8.65 14.82 10.10
C ALA A 102 -9.22 15.35 8.78
N ILE A 103 -9.58 14.44 7.86
CA ILE A 103 -10.06 14.79 6.53
C ILE A 103 -11.55 15.10 6.49
N ALA A 104 -12.32 14.57 7.44
CA ALA A 104 -13.76 14.74 7.48
C ALA A 104 -14.17 16.17 7.90
N PRO A 105 -15.14 16.78 7.20
CA PRO A 105 -15.90 17.92 7.69
C PRO A 105 -16.42 17.66 9.10
N GLU A 106 -16.65 18.74 9.86
CA GLU A 106 -17.05 18.64 11.26
C GLU A 106 -18.37 17.88 11.42
N GLU A 107 -19.29 18.06 10.48
CA GLU A 107 -20.64 17.50 10.47
C GLU A 107 -20.64 16.00 10.18
N THR A 108 -19.64 15.48 9.46
CA THR A 108 -19.51 14.04 9.13
C THR A 108 -18.39 13.36 9.89
N ARG A 109 -17.68 14.09 10.76
CA ARG A 109 -16.49 13.60 11.45
C ARG A 109 -16.84 12.38 12.31
N PRO A 110 -16.23 11.22 12.05
CA PRO A 110 -16.53 10.03 12.84
C PRO A 110 -15.91 10.10 14.24
N THR A 111 -16.55 9.43 15.20
CA THR A 111 -16.10 9.31 16.59
C THR A 111 -15.36 8.01 16.79
N TYR A 112 -14.12 8.08 17.26
CA TYR A 112 -13.33 6.91 17.62
C TYR A 112 -13.57 6.49 19.07
N ILE A 113 -13.94 5.22 19.28
CA ILE A 113 -14.20 4.61 20.58
C ILE A 113 -13.11 3.56 20.85
N ALA A 114 -12.04 3.98 21.53
CA ALA A 114 -10.83 3.18 21.72
C ALA A 114 -11.09 1.84 22.44
N SER A 115 -11.93 1.83 23.49
CA SER A 115 -12.26 0.62 24.25
C SER A 115 -12.96 -0.46 23.42
N ARG A 116 -13.54 -0.09 22.27
CA ARG A 116 -14.25 -0.99 21.35
C ARG A 116 -13.51 -1.21 20.03
N GLN A 117 -12.35 -0.58 19.84
CA GLN A 117 -11.62 -0.59 18.56
C GLN A 117 -12.54 -0.23 17.37
N LEU A 118 -13.39 0.79 17.56
CA LEU A 118 -14.51 1.11 16.68
C LEU A 118 -14.52 2.60 16.33
N LEU A 119 -14.65 2.91 15.05
CA LEU A 119 -14.88 4.25 14.53
C LEU A 119 -16.32 4.33 14.00
N VAL A 120 -17.07 5.35 14.40
CA VAL A 120 -18.51 5.45 14.11
C VAL A 120 -18.84 6.79 13.46
N TRP A 121 -19.48 6.76 12.29
CA TRP A 121 -19.96 7.96 11.60
C TRP A 121 -21.34 8.40 12.13
N PRO A 122 -21.70 9.69 12.03
CA PRO A 122 -23.02 10.20 12.41
C PRO A 122 -24.19 9.48 11.73
N ASN A 123 -24.00 9.01 10.49
CA ASN A 123 -25.00 8.25 9.74
C ASN A 123 -25.12 6.76 10.16
N GLY A 124 -24.32 6.33 11.14
CA GLY A 124 -24.33 4.97 11.69
C GLY A 124 -23.51 3.94 10.90
N ALA A 125 -22.68 4.36 9.94
CA ALA A 125 -21.59 3.52 9.42
C ALA A 125 -20.51 3.30 10.50
N GLN A 126 -19.84 2.15 10.44
CA GLN A 126 -18.92 1.70 11.48
C GLN A 126 -17.69 1.02 10.89
N ALA A 127 -16.51 1.41 11.33
CA ALA A 127 -15.26 0.77 10.99
C ALA A 127 -14.61 0.13 12.21
N GLN A 128 -14.33 -1.17 12.12
CA GLN A 128 -13.59 -1.93 13.14
C GLN A 128 -12.11 -2.00 12.76
N ILE A 129 -11.25 -1.99 13.78
CA ILE A 129 -9.79 -1.91 13.61
C ILE A 129 -9.17 -3.29 13.82
N PHE A 130 -8.26 -3.69 12.93
CA PHE A 130 -7.53 -4.95 13.01
C PHE A 130 -6.05 -4.76 12.74
N SER A 131 -5.24 -5.62 13.38
CA SER A 131 -3.82 -5.74 13.11
C SER A 131 -3.54 -7.00 12.31
N ALA A 132 -2.71 -6.87 11.29
CA ALA A 132 -2.25 -7.99 10.49
C ALA A 132 -1.36 -8.98 11.27
N GLU A 133 -0.85 -8.58 12.44
CA GLU A 133 -0.13 -9.47 13.36
C GLU A 133 -1.05 -10.47 14.08
N LYS A 134 -2.36 -10.22 14.10
CA LYS A 134 -3.37 -11.08 14.76
C LYS A 134 -4.49 -11.48 13.79
N PRO A 135 -4.22 -12.32 12.76
CA PRO A 135 -5.20 -12.71 11.75
C PRO A 135 -6.53 -13.25 12.30
N ASP A 136 -6.48 -14.01 13.40
CA ASP A 136 -7.67 -14.63 13.98
C ASP A 136 -8.70 -13.61 14.50
N GLY A 137 -8.32 -12.35 14.72
CA GLY A 137 -9.27 -11.28 15.07
C GLY A 137 -10.33 -11.04 13.98
N LEU A 138 -10.04 -11.39 12.73
CA LEU A 138 -10.99 -11.29 11.61
C LEU A 138 -11.97 -12.48 11.53
N ARG A 139 -11.83 -13.50 12.38
CA ARG A 139 -12.79 -14.60 12.47
C ARG A 139 -14.03 -14.16 13.24
N GLY A 140 -15.19 -14.21 12.60
CA GLY A 140 -16.48 -13.86 13.20
C GLY A 140 -17.07 -12.57 12.62
N PRO A 141 -16.35 -11.43 12.64
CA PRO A 141 -16.81 -10.20 12.01
C PRO A 141 -17.18 -10.35 10.53
N GLN A 142 -18.01 -9.43 10.05
CA GLN A 142 -18.52 -9.39 8.69
C GLN A 142 -18.48 -7.95 8.18
N PHE A 143 -18.00 -7.77 6.95
CA PHE A 143 -17.76 -6.46 6.36
C PHE A 143 -18.30 -6.38 4.93
N ASP A 144 -18.67 -5.17 4.53
CA ASP A 144 -18.98 -4.82 3.14
C ASP A 144 -17.84 -4.00 2.51
N LEU A 145 -16.91 -3.46 3.31
CA LEU A 145 -15.78 -2.66 2.85
C LEU A 145 -14.50 -2.98 3.65
N ALA A 146 -13.33 -2.90 3.02
CA ALA A 146 -12.06 -2.93 3.75
C ALA A 146 -11.06 -1.90 3.22
N TRP A 147 -10.25 -1.36 4.13
CA TRP A 147 -9.05 -0.61 3.79
C TRP A 147 -7.85 -1.29 4.47
N CYS A 148 -6.96 -1.83 3.64
CA CYS A 148 -5.71 -2.45 4.04
C CYS A 148 -4.54 -1.49 3.78
N ASP A 149 -3.97 -0.91 4.84
CA ASP A 149 -2.82 -0.01 4.73
C ASP A 149 -1.50 -0.74 4.98
N GLU A 150 -0.46 -0.27 4.31
CA GLU A 150 0.92 -0.76 4.40
C GLU A 150 1.03 -2.29 4.26
N LEU A 151 0.33 -2.88 3.28
CA LEU A 151 0.27 -4.34 3.07
C LEU A 151 1.65 -5.00 3.06
N ALA A 152 2.65 -4.34 2.44
CA ALA A 152 4.01 -4.86 2.35
C ALA A 152 4.75 -4.98 3.70
N LYS A 153 4.20 -4.43 4.79
CA LYS A 153 4.73 -4.59 6.16
C LYS A 153 4.08 -5.75 6.93
N TRP A 154 3.03 -6.36 6.40
CA TRP A 154 2.29 -7.38 7.14
C TRP A 154 3.13 -8.65 7.31
N ARG A 155 3.40 -9.04 8.56
CA ARG A 155 4.19 -10.23 8.88
C ARG A 155 3.47 -11.54 8.52
N TYR A 156 2.16 -11.61 8.78
CA TYR A 156 1.31 -12.77 8.48
C TYR A 156 0.36 -12.44 7.32
N ASP A 157 0.92 -11.86 6.25
CA ASP A 157 0.18 -11.25 5.14
C ASP A 157 -0.91 -12.15 4.56
N LYS A 158 -0.55 -13.38 4.13
CA LYS A 158 -1.48 -14.34 3.51
C LYS A 158 -2.58 -14.76 4.46
N GLN A 159 -2.25 -15.06 5.72
CA GLN A 159 -3.22 -15.52 6.72
C GLN A 159 -4.23 -14.42 7.05
N CYS A 160 -3.75 -13.19 7.27
CA CYS A 160 -4.62 -12.04 7.50
C CYS A 160 -5.51 -11.75 6.30
N TRP A 161 -4.92 -11.77 5.09
CA TRP A 161 -5.65 -11.55 3.85
C TRP A 161 -6.78 -12.58 3.64
N ASP A 162 -6.51 -13.86 3.84
CA ASP A 162 -7.50 -14.93 3.71
C ASP A 162 -8.67 -14.76 4.69
N MET A 163 -8.37 -14.47 5.96
CA MET A 163 -9.41 -14.22 6.96
C MET A 163 -10.25 -12.99 6.59
N LEU A 164 -9.61 -11.94 6.07
CA LEU A 164 -10.33 -10.77 5.56
C LEU A 164 -11.23 -11.12 4.38
N GLN A 165 -10.79 -11.97 3.44
CA GLN A 165 -11.62 -12.37 2.30
C GLN A 165 -12.86 -13.15 2.77
N PHE A 166 -12.75 -13.99 3.80
CA PHE A 166 -13.91 -14.64 4.42
C PHE A 166 -14.81 -13.65 5.17
N ALA A 167 -14.25 -12.58 5.73
CA ALA A 167 -14.99 -11.53 6.43
C ALA A 167 -15.76 -10.59 5.48
N LEU A 168 -15.26 -10.37 4.27
CA LEU A 168 -15.88 -9.54 3.23
C LEU A 168 -17.04 -10.26 2.53
N ARG A 169 -18.19 -10.32 3.21
CA ARG A 169 -19.37 -11.09 2.77
C ARG A 169 -20.71 -10.37 2.90
N LEU A 170 -20.70 -9.09 3.27
CA LEU A 170 -21.93 -8.30 3.37
C LEU A 170 -22.25 -7.57 2.07
N GLY A 171 -23.54 -7.37 1.82
CA GLY A 171 -24.05 -6.68 0.63
C GLY A 171 -23.87 -7.48 -0.65
N ARG A 172 -24.13 -6.84 -1.79
CA ARG A 172 -24.04 -7.48 -3.12
C ARG A 172 -22.61 -7.56 -3.67
N LYS A 173 -21.76 -6.61 -3.29
CA LYS A 173 -20.44 -6.42 -3.88
C LYS A 173 -19.49 -5.78 -2.86
N PRO A 174 -18.95 -6.57 -1.91
CA PRO A 174 -17.95 -6.07 -1.01
C PRO A 174 -16.71 -5.60 -1.79
N GLN A 175 -16.10 -4.50 -1.37
CA GLN A 175 -14.93 -3.93 -2.04
C GLN A 175 -13.81 -3.66 -1.03
N GLN A 176 -12.57 -3.65 -1.51
CA GLN A 176 -11.43 -3.30 -0.66
C GLN A 176 -10.43 -2.43 -1.40
N VAL A 177 -9.80 -1.53 -0.65
CA VAL A 177 -8.64 -0.74 -1.10
C VAL A 177 -7.41 -1.20 -0.36
N VAL A 178 -6.30 -1.33 -1.10
CA VAL A 178 -4.99 -1.69 -0.58
C VAL A 178 -4.03 -0.56 -0.89
N THR A 179 -3.44 0.04 0.13
CA THR A 179 -2.44 1.10 -0.02
C THR A 179 -1.09 0.58 0.45
N THR A 180 -0.06 0.64 -0.40
CA THR A 180 1.28 0.19 0.01
C THR A 180 2.39 0.84 -0.81
N THR A 181 3.56 0.98 -0.20
CA THR A 181 4.80 1.06 -0.97
C THR A 181 5.16 -0.36 -1.42
N PRO A 182 5.45 -0.59 -2.71
CA PRO A 182 5.59 -1.96 -3.23
C PRO A 182 6.81 -2.68 -2.66
N ARG A 183 6.63 -3.95 -2.29
CA ARG A 183 7.70 -4.95 -2.08
C ARG A 183 7.30 -6.23 -2.81
N PRO A 184 8.23 -7.05 -3.31
CA PRO A 184 7.92 -8.22 -4.13
C PRO A 184 7.39 -9.41 -3.30
N THR A 185 6.40 -9.21 -2.44
CA THR A 185 5.80 -10.28 -1.62
C THR A 185 4.91 -11.18 -2.46
N ALA A 186 4.77 -12.44 -2.05
CA ALA A 186 3.90 -13.41 -2.72
C ALA A 186 2.43 -12.96 -2.71
N LEU A 187 1.96 -12.37 -1.61
CA LEU A 187 0.60 -11.82 -1.54
C LEU A 187 0.41 -10.66 -2.52
N LEU A 188 1.35 -9.72 -2.60
CA LEU A 188 1.20 -8.58 -3.51
C LEU A 188 1.10 -9.06 -4.96
N LYS A 189 1.96 -10.00 -5.38
CA LYS A 189 1.90 -10.63 -6.70
C LYS A 189 0.55 -11.33 -6.93
N THR A 190 0.02 -12.02 -5.92
CA THR A 190 -1.29 -12.68 -5.98
C THR A 190 -2.42 -11.67 -6.20
N ILE A 191 -2.41 -10.55 -5.46
CA ILE A 191 -3.40 -9.47 -5.61
C ILE A 191 -3.31 -8.83 -6.99
N MET A 192 -2.10 -8.55 -7.48
CA MET A 192 -1.90 -7.96 -8.82
C MET A 192 -2.41 -8.86 -9.94
N ASN A 193 -2.29 -10.17 -9.78
CA ASN A 193 -2.75 -11.15 -10.77
C ASN A 193 -4.26 -11.46 -10.66
N ASN A 194 -4.98 -10.87 -9.70
CA ASN A 194 -6.42 -11.07 -9.59
C ASN A 194 -7.14 -10.28 -10.70
N PRO A 195 -7.99 -10.92 -11.53
CA PRO A 195 -8.67 -10.25 -12.66
C PRO A 195 -9.66 -9.16 -12.24
N ARG A 196 -10.01 -9.10 -10.95
CA ARG A 196 -10.89 -8.09 -10.35
C ARG A 196 -10.11 -7.04 -9.54
N CYS A 197 -8.78 -7.06 -9.65
CA CYS A 197 -7.91 -6.04 -9.11
C CYS A 197 -7.61 -4.97 -10.16
N HIS A 198 -7.89 -3.73 -9.81
CA HIS A 198 -7.40 -2.59 -10.56
C HIS A 198 -6.21 -1.99 -9.82
N MET A 199 -5.06 -1.93 -10.49
CA MET A 199 -3.84 -1.37 -9.92
C MET A 199 -3.65 0.07 -10.38
N THR A 200 -3.35 0.96 -9.45
CA THR A 200 -2.92 2.33 -9.71
C THR A 200 -1.54 2.54 -9.10
N ARG A 201 -0.63 3.19 -9.84
CA ARG A 201 0.72 3.53 -9.36
C ARG A 201 0.86 5.04 -9.25
N SER A 202 1.42 5.52 -8.14
CA SER A 202 1.64 6.93 -7.85
C SER A 202 3.05 7.18 -7.33
N SER A 203 3.89 7.84 -8.12
CA SER A 203 5.25 8.20 -7.68
C SER A 203 5.23 9.40 -6.71
N THR A 204 6.26 9.53 -5.90
CA THR A 204 6.49 10.73 -5.08
C THR A 204 6.62 11.98 -5.95
N HIS A 205 7.23 11.84 -7.14
CA HIS A 205 7.33 12.90 -8.16
C HIS A 205 5.96 13.53 -8.47
N ALA A 206 4.91 12.71 -8.61
CA ALA A 206 3.57 13.20 -8.92
C ALA A 206 2.94 14.06 -7.80
N ASN A 207 3.45 13.98 -6.56
CA ASN A 207 2.93 14.73 -5.42
C ASN A 207 3.89 15.81 -4.89
N MET A 208 5.01 16.10 -5.56
CA MET A 208 6.04 17.02 -5.05
C MET A 208 5.50 18.41 -4.69
N ALA A 209 4.49 18.92 -5.42
CA ALA A 209 3.87 20.20 -5.13
C ALA A 209 3.17 20.28 -3.75
N HIS A 210 2.92 19.14 -3.11
CA HIS A 210 2.32 19.02 -1.78
C HIS A 210 3.32 18.58 -0.71
N LEU A 211 4.60 18.46 -1.05
CA LEU A 211 5.68 18.06 -0.14
C LEU A 211 6.55 19.27 0.19
N ALA A 212 7.21 19.22 1.35
CA ALA A 212 8.15 20.28 1.72
C ALA A 212 9.31 20.31 0.71
N PRO A 213 9.67 21.48 0.13
CA PRO A 213 10.71 21.56 -0.90
C PRO A 213 12.04 20.93 -0.49
N GLY A 214 12.53 21.24 0.72
CA GLY A 214 13.79 20.68 1.24
C GLY A 214 13.72 19.17 1.49
N PHE A 215 12.53 18.62 1.82
CA PHE A 215 12.37 17.16 1.92
C PHE A 215 12.52 16.50 0.54
N VAL A 216 11.92 17.09 -0.50
CA VAL A 216 12.03 16.57 -1.87
C VAL A 216 13.47 16.63 -2.34
N GLU A 217 14.15 17.76 -2.15
CA GLU A 217 15.54 17.96 -2.54
C GLU A 217 16.47 16.90 -1.92
N GLU A 218 16.40 16.71 -0.60
CA GLU A 218 17.25 15.73 0.08
C GLU A 218 16.89 14.28 -0.27
N LEU A 219 15.59 13.98 -0.43
CA LEU A 219 15.15 12.64 -0.81
C LEU A 219 15.65 12.26 -2.21
N MET A 220 15.59 13.19 -3.17
CA MET A 220 16.07 12.95 -4.52
C MET A 220 17.60 12.87 -4.53
N HIS A 221 18.29 13.80 -3.89
CA HIS A 221 19.75 13.78 -3.81
C HIS A 221 20.30 12.47 -3.22
N ALA A 222 19.65 11.93 -2.19
CA ALA A 222 20.11 10.71 -1.54
C ALA A 222 19.76 9.41 -2.29
N TYR A 223 18.62 9.36 -2.99
CA TYR A 223 18.06 8.08 -3.44
C TYR A 223 17.64 8.03 -4.92
N GLU A 224 17.59 9.15 -5.64
CA GLU A 224 17.23 9.15 -7.06
C GLU A 224 18.18 8.25 -7.88
N GLY A 225 17.64 7.49 -8.82
CA GLY A 225 18.39 6.50 -9.61
C GLY A 225 18.87 5.26 -8.84
N SER A 226 18.75 5.24 -7.51
CA SER A 226 19.12 4.07 -6.70
C SER A 226 18.04 2.98 -6.75
N ARG A 227 18.43 1.75 -6.42
CA ARG A 227 17.48 0.63 -6.25
C ARG A 227 16.40 0.95 -5.21
N LEU A 228 16.78 1.61 -4.11
CA LEU A 228 15.84 1.98 -3.04
C LEU A 228 14.91 3.11 -3.50
N GLY A 229 15.42 4.08 -4.26
CA GLY A 229 14.63 5.16 -4.85
C GLY A 229 13.56 4.64 -5.81
N ARG A 230 13.90 3.70 -6.70
CA ARG A 230 12.93 3.06 -7.58
C ARG A 230 11.73 2.48 -6.81
N GLN A 231 11.96 1.90 -5.64
CA GLN A 231 10.89 1.37 -4.80
C GLN A 231 10.16 2.46 -3.99
N GLU A 232 10.90 3.26 -3.22
CA GLU A 232 10.34 4.18 -2.22
C GLU A 232 9.92 5.53 -2.81
N ILE A 233 10.35 5.89 -4.02
CA ILE A 233 10.02 7.14 -4.74
C ILE A 233 9.17 6.83 -5.96
N ASP A 234 9.63 5.94 -6.85
CA ASP A 234 8.96 5.68 -8.14
C ASP A 234 7.87 4.61 -8.06
N ALA A 235 7.73 3.98 -6.89
CA ALA A 235 6.75 2.93 -6.64
C ALA A 235 6.90 1.71 -7.58
N GLU A 236 8.13 1.40 -7.95
CA GLU A 236 8.44 0.19 -8.71
C GLU A 236 8.53 -1.03 -7.81
N ILE A 237 8.06 -2.17 -8.32
CA ILE A 237 8.33 -3.47 -7.69
C ILE A 237 9.70 -3.89 -8.16
N VAL A 238 10.67 -3.80 -7.27
CA VAL A 238 12.05 -4.18 -7.54
C VAL A 238 12.28 -5.59 -7.00
N GLU A 239 12.47 -6.57 -7.87
CA GLU A 239 12.86 -7.92 -7.43
C GLU A 239 14.27 -7.92 -6.84
N GLU A 240 14.55 -8.83 -5.91
CA GLU A 240 15.93 -9.13 -5.54
C GLU A 240 16.54 -9.98 -6.65
N ALA A 241 17.64 -9.49 -7.24
CA ALA A 241 18.51 -10.38 -7.99
C ALA A 241 19.06 -11.41 -7.00
N VAL A 242 18.71 -12.68 -7.18
CA VAL A 242 19.30 -13.76 -6.40
C VAL A 242 20.76 -13.85 -6.80
N SER A 243 21.64 -13.23 -6.02
CA SER A 243 23.07 -13.48 -6.10
C SER A 243 23.30 -14.91 -5.63
N VAL A 244 23.33 -15.87 -6.57
CA VAL A 244 23.75 -17.24 -6.25
C VAL A 244 25.24 -17.19 -5.91
N VAL A 245 25.55 -17.04 -4.63
CA VAL A 245 26.91 -17.32 -4.13
C VAL A 245 27.05 -18.84 -4.17
N MET A 246 27.59 -19.37 -5.26
CA MET A 246 28.04 -20.76 -5.30
C MET A 246 29.21 -20.91 -4.32
N ILE A 247 28.92 -21.37 -3.10
CA ILE A 247 29.96 -21.88 -2.20
C ILE A 247 30.44 -23.22 -2.78
N LEU A 248 31.45 -23.17 -3.64
CA LEU A 248 32.23 -24.34 -4.01
C LEU A 248 32.95 -24.84 -2.76
N LYS A 249 32.33 -25.77 -2.02
CA LYS A 249 33.04 -26.57 -1.00
C LYS A 249 34.09 -27.40 -1.72
N ARG A 250 35.35 -26.91 -1.74
CA ARG A 250 36.53 -27.73 -2.07
C ARG A 250 36.55 -28.93 -1.11
N LYS A 251 36.06 -30.09 -1.57
CA LYS A 251 36.34 -31.37 -0.90
C LYS A 251 37.86 -31.57 -0.96
N LYS A 252 38.51 -31.65 0.20
CA LYS A 252 39.92 -32.03 0.33
C LYS A 252 40.12 -33.42 -0.29
N PHE A 253 40.74 -33.49 -1.45
CA PHE A 253 41.35 -34.72 -1.95
C PHE A 253 42.52 -35.08 -1.04
N HIS A 254 42.44 -36.25 -0.40
CA HIS A 254 43.57 -36.82 0.33
C HIS A 254 44.58 -37.35 -0.69
N TRP A 255 45.79 -36.81 -0.65
CA TRP A 255 46.93 -37.34 -1.37
C TRP A 255 47.36 -38.64 -0.69
N VAL A 256 47.10 -39.78 -1.34
CA VAL A 256 47.74 -41.05 -0.99
C VAL A 256 49.16 -41.00 -1.53
N LYS A 257 50.16 -41.19 -0.65
CA LYS A 257 51.57 -41.23 -1.04
C LYS A 257 51.81 -42.38 -2.04
N PRO A 258 52.57 -42.17 -3.14
CA PRO A 258 52.92 -43.26 -4.03
C PRO A 258 53.91 -44.24 -3.35
N VAL A 259 53.63 -45.52 -3.52
CA VAL A 259 54.48 -46.66 -3.14
C VAL A 259 55.72 -46.66 -4.03
N ARG A 260 56.89 -46.94 -3.45
CA ARG A 260 58.18 -47.07 -4.15
C ARG A 260 58.03 -48.01 -5.36
N THR A 261 58.32 -47.49 -6.56
CA THR A 261 58.49 -48.32 -7.76
C THR A 261 59.95 -48.75 -7.84
N ILE A 262 60.14 -50.06 -8.01
CA ILE A 262 61.43 -50.75 -8.17
C ILE A 262 62.02 -50.39 -9.53
N GLU A 263 63.32 -50.06 -9.57
CA GLU A 263 64.10 -49.89 -10.79
C GLU A 263 64.20 -51.22 -11.55
N LEU A 264 63.86 -51.20 -12.84
CA LEU A 264 64.35 -52.16 -13.82
C LEU A 264 64.92 -51.36 -15.00
N THR A 265 66.24 -51.30 -15.04
CA THR A 265 67.05 -50.97 -16.21
C THR A 265 66.74 -51.97 -17.33
N LEU A 266 66.56 -51.49 -18.56
CA LEU A 266 66.98 -52.19 -19.78
C LEU A 266 67.12 -51.18 -20.93
N SER A 267 68.09 -51.48 -21.77
CA SER A 267 68.87 -50.65 -22.67
C SER A 267 68.26 -50.42 -24.06
N GLU A 268 68.80 -49.40 -24.74
CA GLU A 268 69.05 -49.29 -26.19
C GLU A 268 67.88 -49.29 -27.19
N SER A 269 67.72 -48.19 -27.93
CA SER A 269 68.43 -47.98 -29.21
C SER A 269 67.76 -46.89 -30.06
N GLN A 270 68.61 -46.09 -30.69
CA GLN A 270 68.30 -45.04 -31.65
C GLN A 270 67.78 -45.63 -32.98
N ASN A 271 66.83 -44.94 -33.63
CA ASN A 271 66.92 -44.61 -35.06
C ASN A 271 65.76 -43.71 -35.52
N ARG A 272 66.03 -42.42 -35.69
CA ARG A 272 66.05 -41.68 -36.97
C ARG A 272 66.33 -40.20 -36.74
#